data_AF-A0A6G0XUT3-F1
#
_entry.id   AF-A0A6G0XUT3-F1
#
_cell.length_a   1.000
_cell.length_b   1.000
_cell.length_c   1.000
_cell.angle_alpha   90.00
_cell.angle_beta   90.00
_cell.angle_gamma   90.00
#
_symmetry.space_group_name_H-M   'P 1'
#
loop_
_entity.id
_entity.type
_entity.pdbx_description
1 polymer ?
#
loop_
_entity_poly.entity_id
_entity_poly.type
_entity_poly.pdbx_seq_one_letter_code
_entity_poly.pdbx_strand_id
1 'polypeptide(L)'
;MTSSISVDGSSIDESAENKTSCILRDIRVDIVDVEAAKSPAYVILIRPVVGPFTSTLGTIPSHTVARTYSEWRGLYKALLKASNYNDSGACMCVMGSCPFWTMHLLLHTVPFPPKVMFVRSTKLLQTRKVALLRFLSTILSRLQIFRPEIFEVSRTASLSSSDHTNLHACQFLRAIETFLGLSDAIVQQFALVTHKSRLQLTLQGWHLDRQKLNMSVVDDEEE
;
A
#
# COMPACT_ATOMS: atom_id res chain seq x y z
N MET A 1 18.37 -48.18 34.26
CA MET A 1 19.60 -47.72 33.57
C MET A 1 19.52 -48.31 32.16
N THR A 2 19.28 -47.60 31.07
CA THR A 2 19.51 -46.19 30.71
C THR A 2 18.40 -45.77 29.75
N SER A 3 17.78 -44.62 30.03
CA SER A 3 16.87 -43.94 29.12
C SER A 3 17.70 -42.96 28.29
N SER A 4 17.66 -43.08 26.97
CA SER A 4 18.27 -42.13 26.05
C SER A 4 17.14 -41.41 25.31
N ILE A 5 16.86 -40.19 25.76
CA ILE A 5 15.97 -39.24 25.10
C ILE A 5 16.79 -38.57 24.01
N SER A 6 16.49 -38.88 22.75
CA SER A 6 17.02 -38.12 21.61
C SER A 6 16.15 -36.88 21.43
N VAL A 7 16.77 -35.73 21.68
CA VAL A 7 16.19 -34.39 21.55
C VAL A 7 16.02 -34.04 20.08
N ASP A 8 14.83 -33.52 19.77
CA ASP A 8 14.41 -32.96 18.50
C ASP A 8 15.45 -32.02 17.89
N GLY A 9 15.94 -32.40 16.71
CA GLY A 9 16.57 -31.50 15.76
C GLY A 9 15.55 -31.07 14.72
N SER A 10 14.52 -30.32 15.12
CA SER A 10 13.71 -29.57 14.15
C SER A 10 14.59 -28.49 13.54
N SER A 11 15.08 -28.75 12.33
CA SER A 11 15.48 -27.73 11.38
C SER A 11 14.31 -26.76 11.26
N ILE A 12 14.46 -25.59 11.87
CA ILE A 12 13.62 -24.44 11.59
C ILE A 12 13.91 -24.11 10.12
N ASP A 13 13.01 -24.53 9.24
CA ASP A 13 12.95 -24.05 7.87
C ASP A 13 12.80 -22.52 7.94
N GLU A 14 13.93 -21.83 7.89
CA GLU A 14 14.05 -20.39 7.74
C GLU A 14 13.74 -19.97 6.29
N SER A 15 12.76 -20.64 5.68
CA SER A 15 12.07 -20.18 4.48
C SER A 15 10.75 -19.55 4.93
N ALA A 16 10.85 -18.46 5.69
CA ALA A 16 9.75 -17.52 5.77
C ALA A 16 9.59 -16.94 4.35
N GLU A 17 8.74 -17.57 3.55
CA GLU A 17 8.15 -16.95 2.37
C GLU A 17 7.76 -15.53 2.78
N ASN A 18 8.47 -14.55 2.24
CA ASN A 18 8.15 -13.13 2.41
C ASN A 18 6.75 -12.93 1.84
N LYS A 19 5.72 -13.16 2.66
CA LYS A 19 4.35 -12.73 2.39
C LYS A 19 4.44 -11.24 2.17
N THR A 20 4.36 -10.83 0.91
CA THR A 20 4.49 -9.44 0.49
C THR A 20 3.31 -8.69 1.08
N SER A 21 3.46 -8.08 2.25
CA SER A 21 2.39 -7.39 2.98
C SER A 21 1.77 -6.27 2.14
N CYS A 22 0.48 -5.98 2.33
CA CYS A 22 -0.21 -4.96 1.55
C CYS A 22 0.23 -3.58 2.04
N ILE A 23 1.12 -2.95 1.27
CA ILE A 23 1.66 -1.63 1.61
C ILE A 23 0.67 -0.49 1.38
N LEU A 24 -0.54 -0.74 0.86
CA LEU A 24 -1.52 0.31 0.54
C LEU A 24 -1.90 1.18 1.76
N ARG A 25 -1.76 0.65 2.98
CA ARG A 25 -1.96 1.40 4.23
C ARG A 25 -0.76 2.28 4.56
N ASP A 26 0.42 1.79 4.23
CA ASP A 26 1.70 2.37 4.62
C ASP A 26 2.26 3.31 3.55
N ILE A 27 1.43 3.74 2.60
CA ILE A 27 1.80 4.71 1.56
C ILE A 27 0.96 5.98 1.63
N ARG A 28 1.56 7.03 1.10
CA ARG A 28 0.97 8.33 0.84
C ARG A 28 1.24 8.70 -0.60
N VAL A 29 0.27 9.36 -1.21
CA VAL A 29 0.32 9.74 -2.62
C VAL A 29 0.18 11.24 -2.78
N ASP A 30 0.84 11.75 -3.82
CA ASP A 30 0.67 13.10 -4.30
C ASP A 30 0.56 13.07 -5.83
N ILE A 31 -0.05 14.08 -6.43
CA ILE A 31 0.02 14.26 -7.88
C ILE A 31 0.97 15.43 -8.11
N VAL A 32 2.17 15.15 -8.61
CA VAL A 32 3.23 16.15 -8.72
C VAL A 32 3.13 16.95 -10.00
N ASP A 33 2.76 16.30 -11.10
CA ASP A 33 2.75 16.93 -12.43
C ASP A 33 1.62 16.42 -13.34
N VAL A 34 1.43 17.09 -14.47
CA VAL A 34 0.53 16.69 -15.55
C VAL A 34 1.30 16.73 -16.87
N GLU A 35 1.60 15.55 -17.41
CA GLU A 35 2.28 15.41 -18.69
C GLU A 35 1.39 15.89 -19.83
N ALA A 36 1.83 16.94 -20.52
CA ALA A 36 1.11 17.55 -21.63
C ALA A 36 1.28 16.70 -22.91
N ALA A 37 0.45 15.66 -23.06
CA ALA A 37 0.40 14.83 -24.24
C ALA A 37 -0.95 14.95 -24.97
N LYS A 38 -1.10 14.23 -26.09
CA LYS A 38 -2.40 14.09 -26.80
C LYS A 38 -3.48 13.56 -25.85
N SER A 39 -3.14 12.82 -24.80
CA SER A 39 -4.01 12.51 -23.66
C SER A 39 -3.24 12.86 -22.38
N PRO A 40 -3.62 13.92 -21.63
CA PRO A 40 -2.89 14.32 -20.44
C PRO A 40 -2.87 13.22 -19.38
N ALA A 41 -1.66 12.92 -18.87
CA ALA A 41 -1.44 11.95 -17.81
C ALA A 41 -1.05 12.67 -16.51
N TYR A 42 -1.59 12.22 -15.39
CA TYR A 42 -1.32 12.75 -14.07
C TYR A 42 -0.20 11.93 -13.44
N VAL A 43 0.91 12.57 -13.10
CA VAL A 43 2.08 11.91 -12.49
C VAL A 43 1.85 11.78 -11.00
N ILE A 44 1.68 10.56 -10.54
CA ILE A 44 1.41 10.19 -9.15
C ILE A 44 2.75 9.84 -8.50
N LEU A 45 3.10 10.54 -7.44
CA LEU A 45 4.24 10.23 -6.57
C LEU A 45 3.75 9.42 -5.37
N ILE A 46 4.22 8.19 -5.23
CA ILE A 46 3.95 7.32 -4.09
C ILE A 46 5.19 7.27 -3.19
N ARG A 47 4.97 7.46 -1.89
CA ARG A 47 6.00 7.42 -0.86
C ARG A 47 5.51 6.61 0.34
N PRO A 48 6.39 5.90 1.06
CA PRO A 48 6.01 5.28 2.32
C PRO A 48 5.65 6.35 3.37
N VAL A 49 4.73 5.99 4.26
CA VAL A 49 4.43 6.72 5.49
C VAL A 49 5.52 6.35 6.49
N VAL A 50 6.32 7.34 6.85
CA VAL A 50 7.41 7.20 7.84
C VAL A 50 7.11 8.10 9.02
N GLY A 51 7.49 7.63 10.21
CA GLY A 51 7.40 8.40 11.45
C GLY A 51 8.38 9.59 11.47
N PRO A 52 8.38 10.38 12.55
CA PRO A 52 9.14 11.63 12.65
C PRO A 52 10.67 11.45 12.63
N PHE A 53 11.18 10.25 12.85
CA PHE A 53 12.61 9.94 12.97
C PHE A 53 13.29 9.63 11.62
N THR A 54 12.97 10.40 10.57
CA THR A 54 13.44 10.14 9.20
C THR A 54 14.94 10.35 8.99
N SER A 55 15.61 11.09 9.87
CA SER A 55 17.02 11.46 9.75
C SER A 55 17.97 10.26 9.75
N THR A 56 17.59 9.13 10.36
CA THR A 56 18.39 7.91 10.46
C THR A 56 18.05 6.85 9.41
N LEU A 57 17.00 7.08 8.60
CA LEU A 57 16.49 6.14 7.59
C LEU A 57 17.13 6.30 6.20
N GLY A 58 18.02 7.29 6.02
CA GLY A 58 18.66 7.59 4.74
C GLY A 58 17.68 8.11 3.69
N THR A 59 17.97 7.85 2.41
CA THR A 59 17.10 8.28 1.29
C THR A 59 15.79 7.48 1.30
N ILE A 60 14.68 8.18 1.52
CA ILE A 60 13.34 7.58 1.49
C ILE A 60 13.00 7.20 0.04
N PRO A 61 12.68 5.93 -0.24
CA PRO A 61 12.35 5.49 -1.59
C PRO A 61 11.04 6.12 -2.05
N SER A 62 10.94 6.40 -3.34
CA SER A 62 9.75 6.93 -3.97
C SER A 62 9.50 6.25 -5.30
N HIS A 63 8.24 6.06 -5.64
CA HIS A 63 7.81 5.51 -6.91
C HIS A 63 6.92 6.52 -7.63
N THR A 64 7.08 6.67 -8.94
CA THR A 64 6.24 7.54 -9.76
C THR A 64 5.55 6.73 -10.85
N VAL A 65 4.28 7.07 -11.11
CA VAL A 65 3.51 6.47 -12.19
C VAL A 65 2.64 7.53 -12.86
N ALA A 66 2.59 7.54 -14.18
CA ALA A 66 1.73 8.43 -14.94
C ALA A 66 0.44 7.72 -15.34
N ARG A 67 -0.72 8.33 -15.04
CA ARG A 67 -2.04 7.77 -15.38
C ARG A 67 -2.93 8.78 -16.09
N THR A 68 -3.45 8.39 -17.24
CA THR A 68 -4.43 9.15 -18.01
C THR A 68 -5.77 9.21 -17.29
N TYR A 69 -6.54 10.24 -17.59
CA TYR A 69 -7.88 10.39 -17.00
C TYR A 69 -8.82 9.20 -17.30
N SER A 70 -8.64 8.53 -18.45
CA SER A 70 -9.34 7.28 -18.78
C SER A 70 -9.02 6.15 -17.80
N GLU A 71 -7.75 5.97 -17.43
CA GLU A 71 -7.33 4.95 -16.46
C GLU A 71 -7.86 5.27 -15.06
N TRP A 72 -7.85 6.54 -14.65
CA TRP A 72 -8.49 6.98 -13.40
C TRP A 72 -9.97 6.63 -13.35
N ARG A 73 -10.70 6.82 -14.45
CA ARG A 73 -12.10 6.39 -14.54
C ARG A 73 -12.25 4.87 -14.53
N GLY A 74 -11.32 4.15 -15.14
CA GLY A 74 -11.24 2.69 -15.09
C GLY A 74 -11.12 2.20 -13.65
N LEU A 75 -10.20 2.77 -12.88
CA LEU A 75 -10.05 2.50 -11.46
C LEU A 75 -11.36 2.77 -10.72
N TYR A 76 -11.95 3.96 -10.85
CA TYR A 76 -13.19 4.31 -10.15
C TYR A 76 -14.31 3.29 -10.40
N LYS A 77 -14.51 2.89 -11.67
CA LYS A 77 -15.49 1.87 -12.03
C LYS A 77 -15.15 0.49 -11.46
N ALA A 78 -13.88 0.09 -11.50
CA ALA A 78 -13.44 -1.19 -10.95
C ALA A 78 -13.67 -1.26 -9.44
N LEU A 79 -13.38 -0.18 -8.71
CA LEU A 79 -13.62 -0.08 -7.27
C LEU A 79 -15.12 -0.10 -6.93
N LEU A 80 -15.94 0.64 -7.68
CA LEU A 80 -17.40 0.62 -7.51
C LEU A 80 -17.96 -0.78 -7.70
N LYS A 81 -17.55 -1.46 -8.78
CA LYS A 81 -17.99 -2.82 -9.09
C LYS A 81 -17.55 -3.81 -8.00
N ALA A 82 -16.27 -3.80 -7.63
CA ALA A 82 -15.71 -4.72 -6.63
C ALA A 82 -16.29 -4.50 -5.22
N SER A 83 -16.76 -3.29 -4.90
CA SER A 83 -17.33 -2.94 -3.59
C SER A 83 -18.86 -3.08 -3.51
N ASN A 84 -19.57 -3.19 -4.63
CA ASN A 84 -21.02 -3.31 -4.63
C ASN A 84 -21.45 -4.76 -4.39
N TYR A 85 -21.89 -5.10 -3.18
CA TYR A 85 -22.31 -6.46 -2.82
C TYR A 85 -23.48 -7.01 -3.66
N ASN A 86 -24.28 -6.14 -4.29
CA ASN A 86 -25.39 -6.54 -5.16
C ASN A 86 -24.95 -6.80 -6.62
N ASP A 87 -23.72 -6.43 -6.99
CA ASP A 87 -23.20 -6.62 -8.35
C ASP A 87 -22.64 -8.04 -8.52
N SER A 88 -22.87 -8.66 -9.67
CA SER A 88 -22.36 -10.01 -9.96
C SER A 88 -20.83 -10.08 -10.05
N GLY A 89 -20.15 -8.95 -10.24
CA GLY A 89 -18.70 -8.85 -10.16
C GLY A 89 -18.20 -8.17 -8.88
N ALA A 90 -18.97 -8.22 -7.80
CA ALA A 90 -18.49 -7.90 -6.47
C ALA A 90 -17.28 -8.77 -6.11
N CYS A 91 -16.35 -8.21 -5.34
CA CYS A 91 -15.26 -9.00 -4.77
C CYS A 91 -15.82 -9.92 -3.67
N MET A 92 -15.42 -11.19 -3.65
CA MET A 92 -15.86 -12.20 -2.66
C MET A 92 -14.67 -12.92 -2.01
N CYS A 93 -13.56 -12.20 -1.82
CA CYS A 93 -12.26 -12.77 -1.46
C CYS A 93 -12.18 -13.45 -0.08
N VAL A 94 -13.13 -13.21 0.82
CA VAL A 94 -13.15 -13.79 2.17
C VAL A 94 -14.45 -14.58 2.36
N MET A 95 -14.41 -15.87 2.06
CA MET A 95 -15.53 -16.81 2.25
C MET A 95 -16.87 -16.29 1.67
N GLY A 96 -16.85 -15.76 0.44
CA GLY A 96 -18.06 -15.21 -0.19
C GLY A 96 -18.39 -13.77 0.19
N SER A 97 -17.57 -13.13 1.01
CA SER A 97 -17.71 -11.73 1.42
C SER A 97 -16.42 -10.94 1.17
N CYS A 98 -16.52 -9.60 1.11
CA CYS A 98 -15.34 -8.75 1.05
C CYS A 98 -15.43 -7.62 2.08
N PRO A 99 -14.42 -7.47 2.96
CA PRO A 99 -14.37 -6.40 3.95
C PRO A 99 -14.47 -4.99 3.35
N PHE A 100 -14.07 -4.85 2.07
CA PHE A 100 -14.05 -3.57 1.35
C PHE A 100 -15.37 -3.22 0.68
N TRP A 101 -16.44 -4.01 0.83
CA TRP A 101 -17.79 -3.59 0.40
C TRP A 101 -18.24 -2.31 1.10
N THR A 102 -17.79 -2.10 2.34
CA THR A 102 -18.03 -0.86 3.10
C THR A 102 -17.48 0.40 2.42
N MET A 103 -16.50 0.26 1.51
CA MET A 103 -15.96 1.36 0.71
C MET A 103 -16.93 1.83 -0.37
N HIS A 104 -17.99 1.08 -0.69
CA HIS A 104 -18.92 1.42 -1.76
C HIS A 104 -19.59 2.79 -1.53
N LEU A 105 -20.11 3.03 -0.32
CA LEU A 105 -20.73 4.30 0.04
C LEU A 105 -19.71 5.45 -0.03
N LEU A 106 -18.48 5.22 0.45
CA LEU A 106 -17.41 6.21 0.36
C LEU A 106 -17.17 6.63 -1.10
N LEU A 107 -17.04 5.66 -2.01
CA LEU A 107 -16.80 5.93 -3.43
C LEU A 107 -17.93 6.76 -4.07
N HIS A 108 -19.18 6.58 -3.63
CA HIS A 108 -20.30 7.41 -4.08
C HIS A 108 -20.28 8.83 -3.51
N THR A 109 -19.81 9.00 -2.27
CA THR A 109 -19.77 10.32 -1.61
C THR A 109 -18.58 11.18 -2.03
N VAL A 110 -17.48 10.57 -2.47
CA VAL A 110 -16.30 11.31 -2.92
C VAL A 110 -16.49 11.74 -4.37
N PRO A 111 -16.55 13.04 -4.67
CA PRO A 111 -16.86 13.51 -6.01
C PRO A 111 -15.73 13.14 -6.98
N PHE A 112 -16.03 12.23 -7.92
CA PHE A 112 -15.12 11.94 -9.02
C PHE A 112 -15.30 13.00 -10.13
N PRO A 113 -14.22 13.60 -10.65
CA PRO A 113 -14.34 14.68 -11.65
C PRO A 113 -15.13 14.20 -12.88
N PRO A 114 -16.02 15.03 -13.48
CA PRO A 114 -16.84 14.60 -14.61
C PRO A 114 -16.06 14.57 -15.93
N LYS A 115 -16.58 13.83 -16.91
CA LYS A 115 -16.07 13.83 -18.29
C LYS A 115 -16.48 15.13 -18.97
N VAL A 116 -15.66 16.16 -18.83
CA VAL A 116 -15.82 17.40 -19.60
C VAL A 116 -15.20 17.20 -20.98
N MET A 117 -16.05 17.22 -22.01
CA MET A 117 -15.61 17.18 -23.41
C MET A 117 -15.31 18.63 -23.86
N PHE A 118 -14.37 18.79 -24.80
CA PHE A 118 -14.14 20.02 -25.57
C PHE A 118 -13.33 21.18 -24.96
N VAL A 119 -12.82 21.12 -23.72
CA VAL A 119 -11.93 22.19 -23.20
C VAL A 119 -10.70 21.62 -22.49
N ARG A 120 -9.53 21.72 -23.13
CA ARG A 120 -8.21 21.48 -22.50
C ARG A 120 -7.62 22.78 -22.00
N SER A 121 -8.26 23.38 -20.99
CA SER A 121 -7.66 24.52 -20.30
C SER A 121 -6.73 24.05 -19.20
N THR A 122 -5.64 24.79 -18.96
CA THR A 122 -4.73 24.57 -17.83
C THR A 122 -5.49 24.57 -16.50
N LYS A 123 -6.47 25.47 -16.35
CA LYS A 123 -7.38 25.54 -15.20
C LYS A 123 -8.15 24.23 -14.98
N LEU A 124 -8.65 23.61 -16.05
CA LEU A 124 -9.37 22.34 -15.97
C LEU A 124 -8.44 21.19 -15.57
N LEU A 125 -7.23 21.13 -16.14
CA LEU A 125 -6.24 20.12 -15.75
C LEU A 125 -5.87 20.25 -14.28
N GLN A 126 -5.70 21.47 -13.78
CA GLN A 126 -5.35 21.69 -12.37
C GLN A 126 -6.52 21.41 -11.42
N THR A 127 -7.74 21.81 -11.78
CA THR A 127 -8.93 21.47 -10.99
C THR A 127 -9.11 19.95 -10.91
N ARG A 128 -8.89 19.26 -12.04
CA ARG A 128 -8.95 17.80 -12.10
C ARG A 128 -7.83 17.15 -11.30
N LYS A 129 -6.61 17.67 -11.34
CA LYS A 129 -5.47 17.22 -10.52
C LYS A 129 -5.85 17.21 -9.04
N VAL A 130 -6.39 18.31 -8.52
CA VAL A 130 -6.82 18.42 -7.12
C VAL A 130 -7.94 17.43 -6.78
N ALA A 131 -8.93 17.27 -7.67
CA ALA A 131 -10.04 16.33 -7.46
C ALA A 131 -9.57 14.87 -7.46
N LEU A 132 -8.69 14.48 -8.38
CA LEU A 132 -8.11 13.13 -8.46
C LEU A 132 -7.22 12.83 -7.25
N LEU A 133 -6.42 13.80 -6.82
CA LEU A 133 -5.61 13.68 -5.60
C LEU A 133 -6.50 13.45 -4.39
N ARG A 134 -7.55 14.28 -4.20
CA ARG A 134 -8.52 14.13 -3.11
C ARG A 134 -9.21 12.77 -3.15
N PHE A 135 -9.59 12.31 -4.34
CA PHE A 135 -10.22 10.99 -4.52
C PHE A 135 -9.31 9.86 -4.03
N LEU A 136 -8.07 9.81 -4.54
CA LEU A 136 -7.14 8.73 -4.20
C LEU A 136 -6.68 8.80 -2.74
N SER A 137 -6.35 9.99 -2.26
CA SER A 137 -5.90 10.17 -0.87
C SER A 137 -7.00 9.78 0.12
N THR A 138 -8.26 10.11 -0.16
CA THR A 138 -9.39 9.71 0.69
C THR A 138 -9.53 8.19 0.76
N ILE A 139 -9.39 7.49 -0.37
CA ILE A 139 -9.45 6.02 -0.39
C ILE A 139 -8.32 5.43 0.45
N LEU A 140 -7.08 5.86 0.23
CA LEU A 140 -5.92 5.35 0.95
C LEU A 140 -5.99 5.67 2.46
N SER A 141 -6.41 6.88 2.82
CA SER A 141 -6.64 7.25 4.23
C SER A 141 -7.74 6.41 4.89
N ARG A 142 -8.75 5.98 4.15
CA ARG A 142 -9.75 5.04 4.69
C ARG A 142 -9.18 3.64 4.84
N LEU A 143 -8.35 3.17 3.91
CA LEU A 143 -7.64 1.89 4.04
C LEU A 143 -6.72 1.84 5.26
N GLN A 144 -6.14 2.96 5.68
CA GLN A 144 -5.33 3.05 6.90
C GLN A 144 -6.10 2.65 8.17
N ILE A 145 -7.42 2.87 8.21
CA ILE A 145 -8.28 2.59 9.37
C ILE A 145 -8.55 1.08 9.52
N PHE A 146 -8.59 0.34 8.41
CA PHE A 146 -8.79 -1.11 8.46
C PHE A 146 -7.64 -1.79 9.16
N ARG A 147 -7.94 -2.84 9.95
CA ARG A 147 -6.90 -3.56 10.68
C ARG A 147 -5.98 -4.34 9.73
N PRO A 148 -4.68 -4.52 10.04
CA PRO A 148 -3.75 -5.21 9.16
C PRO A 148 -4.21 -6.61 8.76
N GLU A 149 -4.85 -7.34 9.68
CA GLU A 149 -5.29 -8.73 9.49
C GLU A 149 -6.31 -8.84 8.37
N ILE A 150 -7.10 -7.79 8.12
CA ILE A 150 -8.07 -7.73 7.02
C ILE A 150 -7.36 -7.84 5.66
N PHE A 151 -6.18 -7.23 5.52
CA PHE A 151 -5.41 -7.27 4.28
C PHE A 151 -4.72 -8.62 4.09
N GLU A 152 -4.21 -9.19 5.18
CA GLU A 152 -3.62 -10.52 5.16
C GLU A 152 -4.64 -11.59 4.78
N VAL A 153 -5.80 -11.63 5.45
CA VAL A 153 -6.88 -12.59 5.13
C VAL A 153 -7.39 -12.42 3.71
N SER A 154 -7.53 -11.17 3.23
CA SER A 154 -7.98 -10.88 1.86
C SER A 154 -6.98 -11.30 0.77
N ARG A 155 -5.76 -11.69 1.16
CA ARG A 155 -4.70 -12.16 0.26
C ARG A 155 -4.37 -13.65 0.46
N THR A 156 -4.30 -14.11 1.70
CA THR A 156 -3.91 -15.49 2.05
C THR A 156 -5.03 -16.49 1.92
N ALA A 157 -6.30 -16.04 1.86
CA ALA A 157 -7.41 -16.91 1.49
C ALA A 157 -7.15 -17.67 0.16
N SER A 158 -6.24 -17.18 -0.68
CA SER A 158 -5.80 -17.85 -1.92
C SER A 158 -4.94 -19.11 -1.74
N LEU A 159 -4.42 -19.44 -0.55
CA LEU A 159 -3.35 -20.46 -0.39
C LEU A 159 -3.77 -21.73 0.38
N SER A 160 -4.95 -21.80 0.99
CA SER A 160 -5.27 -22.84 1.97
C SER A 160 -6.38 -23.83 1.59
N SER A 161 -6.79 -23.92 0.31
CA SER A 161 -7.77 -24.92 -0.10
C SER A 161 -7.34 -25.67 -1.36
N SER A 162 -7.09 -26.96 -1.19
CA SER A 162 -6.81 -27.97 -2.21
C SER A 162 -8.02 -28.37 -3.06
N ASP A 163 -9.16 -27.69 -2.92
CA ASP A 163 -10.37 -27.98 -3.68
C ASP A 163 -10.77 -26.80 -4.59
N HIS A 164 -10.98 -27.15 -5.85
CA HIS A 164 -11.25 -26.28 -6.99
C HIS A 164 -12.45 -25.33 -6.81
N THR A 165 -12.26 -24.15 -6.22
CA THR A 165 -13.00 -22.93 -6.61
C THR A 165 -12.13 -21.69 -6.36
N ASN A 166 -12.02 -20.83 -7.37
CA ASN A 166 -11.13 -19.67 -7.43
C ASN A 166 -11.16 -18.76 -6.17
N LEU A 167 -10.21 -18.91 -5.26
CA LEU A 167 -9.99 -17.92 -4.19
C LEU A 167 -9.19 -16.74 -4.75
N HIS A 168 -9.95 -15.81 -5.33
CA HIS A 168 -9.45 -14.61 -5.96
C HIS A 168 -8.82 -13.66 -4.94
N ALA A 169 -7.54 -13.32 -5.14
CA ALA A 169 -6.92 -12.15 -4.50
C ALA A 169 -7.88 -10.95 -4.57
N CYS A 170 -8.01 -10.20 -3.48
CA CYS A 170 -8.99 -9.12 -3.37
C CYS A 170 -8.96 -8.17 -4.58
N GLN A 171 -10.03 -8.20 -5.38
CA GLN A 171 -10.12 -7.43 -6.62
C GLN A 171 -10.08 -5.92 -6.35
N PHE A 172 -10.59 -5.49 -5.19
CA PHE A 172 -10.55 -4.09 -4.77
C PHE A 172 -9.11 -3.63 -4.54
N LEU A 173 -8.33 -4.36 -3.73
CA LEU A 173 -6.93 -4.03 -3.46
C LEU A 173 -6.07 -4.15 -4.72
N ARG A 174 -6.27 -5.23 -5.49
CA ARG A 174 -5.54 -5.46 -6.74
C ARG A 174 -5.75 -4.34 -7.75
N ALA A 175 -6.96 -3.79 -7.86
CA ALA A 175 -7.23 -2.67 -8.76
C ALA A 175 -6.42 -1.43 -8.37
N ILE A 176 -6.26 -1.16 -7.07
CA ILE A 176 -5.46 -0.04 -6.57
C ILE A 176 -3.96 -0.31 -6.80
N GLU A 177 -3.46 -1.49 -6.45
CA GLU A 177 -2.04 -1.86 -6.63
C GLU A 177 -1.62 -1.78 -8.11
N THR A 178 -2.45 -2.33 -9.01
CA THR A 178 -2.22 -2.28 -10.45
C THR A 178 -2.24 -0.85 -10.96
N PHE A 179 -3.21 -0.04 -10.51
CA PHE A 179 -3.30 1.36 -10.89
C PHE A 179 -2.07 2.15 -10.42
N LEU A 180 -1.57 1.89 -9.22
CA LEU A 180 -0.39 2.53 -8.66
C LEU A 180 0.94 1.99 -9.22
N GLY A 181 0.91 0.93 -10.03
CA GLY A 181 2.13 0.35 -10.60
C GLY A 181 3.02 -0.34 -9.56
N LEU A 182 2.46 -0.81 -8.45
CA LEU A 182 3.22 -1.42 -7.37
C LEU A 182 3.68 -2.83 -7.77
N SER A 183 4.94 -2.94 -8.19
CA SER A 183 5.61 -4.24 -8.39
C SER A 183 6.12 -4.81 -7.07
N ASP A 184 6.37 -6.11 -7.02
CA ASP A 184 6.88 -6.77 -5.81
C ASP A 184 8.18 -6.13 -5.29
N ALA A 185 9.05 -5.67 -6.21
CA ALA A 185 10.28 -4.96 -5.84
C ALA A 185 10.00 -3.64 -5.10
N ILE A 186 9.02 -2.85 -5.58
CA ILE A 186 8.61 -1.59 -4.94
C ILE A 186 7.97 -1.88 -3.57
N VAL A 187 7.10 -2.90 -3.52
CA VAL A 187 6.44 -3.34 -2.29
C VAL A 187 7.47 -3.73 -1.23
N GLN A 188 8.46 -4.55 -1.58
CA GLN A 188 9.54 -4.96 -0.68
C GLN A 188 10.36 -3.76 -0.21
N GLN A 189 10.75 -2.86 -1.12
CA GLN A 189 11.52 -1.67 -0.77
C GLN A 189 10.77 -0.77 0.24
N PHE A 190 9.47 -0.58 0.05
CA PHE A 190 8.65 0.26 0.94
C PHE A 190 8.36 -0.44 2.27
N ALA A 191 8.17 -1.75 2.27
CA ALA A 191 7.96 -2.55 3.48
C ALA A 191 9.19 -2.48 4.40
N LEU A 192 10.41 -2.58 3.84
CA LEU A 192 11.66 -2.46 4.61
C LEU A 192 11.77 -1.12 5.35
N VAL A 193 11.43 -0.02 4.68
CA VAL A 193 11.51 1.33 5.27
C VAL A 193 10.44 1.54 6.33
N THR A 194 9.22 1.07 6.07
CA THR A 194 8.11 1.16 7.03
C THR A 194 8.43 0.34 8.28
N HIS A 195 8.96 -0.87 8.12
CA HIS A 195 9.35 -1.73 9.23
C HIS A 195 10.44 -1.08 10.09
N LYS A 196 11.52 -0.58 9.47
CA LYS A 196 12.59 0.14 10.17
C LYS A 196 12.06 1.36 10.92
N SER A 197 11.17 2.14 10.30
CA SER A 197 10.56 3.30 10.95
C SER A 197 9.70 2.91 12.16
N ARG A 198 8.97 1.79 12.11
CA ARG A 198 8.20 1.29 13.25
C ARG A 198 9.10 0.79 14.39
N LEU A 199 10.20 0.11 14.08
CA LEU A 199 11.16 -0.34 15.09
C LEU A 199 11.78 0.83 15.87
N GLN A 200 12.01 1.97 15.23
CA GLN A 200 12.50 3.18 15.92
C GLN A 200 11.52 3.74 16.96
N LEU A 201 10.23 3.46 16.82
CA LEU A 201 9.20 3.84 17.78
C LEU A 201 9.08 2.87 18.95
N THR A 202 9.87 1.79 18.96
CA THR A 202 9.91 0.83 20.07
C THR A 202 11.02 1.17 21.06
N LEU A 203 10.90 0.66 22.29
CA LEU A 203 11.97 0.73 23.31
C LEU A 203 13.33 0.27 22.76
N GLN A 204 13.35 -0.76 21.91
CA GLN A 204 14.56 -1.27 21.28
C GLN A 204 15.18 -0.23 20.32
N GLY A 205 14.36 0.47 19.55
CA GLY A 205 14.80 1.59 18.71
C GLY A 205 15.43 2.71 19.53
N TRP A 206 14.80 3.07 20.66
CA TRP A 206 15.31 4.07 21.58
C TRP A 206 16.66 3.68 22.20
N HIS A 207 16.84 2.41 22.59
CA HIS A 207 18.12 1.90 23.11
C HIS A 207 19.24 1.96 22.06
N LEU A 208 18.95 1.62 20.80
CA LEU A 208 19.92 1.66 19.70
C LEU A 208 20.33 3.10 19.36
N ASP A 209 19.39 4.05 19.34
CA ASP A 209 19.71 5.47 19.13
C ASP A 209 20.56 6.02 20.28
N ARG A 210 20.31 5.59 21.52
CA ARG A 210 21.12 5.97 22.68
C ARG A 210 22.56 5.44 22.61
N GLN A 211 22.75 4.22 22.12
CA GLN A 211 24.10 3.65 21.93
C GLN A 211 24.90 4.42 20.88
N LYS A 212 24.27 4.83 19.78
CA LYS A 212 24.95 5.63 18.74
C LYS A 212 25.40 7.00 19.25
N LEU A 213 24.60 7.65 20.10
CA LEU A 213 24.96 8.91 20.73
C LEU A 213 26.13 8.76 21.72
N ASN A 214 26.26 7.62 22.40
CA ASN A 214 27.38 7.36 23.30
C ASN A 214 28.68 7.04 22.54
N MET A 215 28.61 6.58 21.30
CA MET A 215 29.78 6.29 20.47
C MET A 215 30.32 7.55 19.78
N SER A 216 29.47 8.51 19.41
CA SER A 216 29.92 9.76 18.78
C SER A 216 30.60 10.75 19.74
N VAL A 217 30.59 10.49 21.04
CA VAL A 217 31.26 11.33 22.06
C VAL A 217 32.72 10.88 22.29
N VAL A 218 33.13 9.75 21.73
CA VAL A 218 34.47 9.18 21.96
C VAL A 218 35.47 9.52 20.84
N ASP A 219 35.00 10.07 19.72
CA ASP A 219 35.87 10.38 18.56
C ASP A 219 36.32 11.86 18.48
N ASP A 220 36.00 12.71 19.46
CA ASP A 220 36.42 14.13 19.52
C ASP A 220 37.55 14.40 20.56
N GLU A 221 38.18 13.36 21.13
CA GLU A 221 39.33 13.51 22.03
C GLU A 221 40.55 12.67 21.59
N GLU A 222 41.08 12.92 20.38
CA GLU A 222 42.50 12.67 20.09
C GLU A 222 43.06 13.83 19.24
N GLU A 223 43.60 14.85 19.93
CA GLU A 223 44.64 15.77 19.45
C GLU A 223 45.96 15.45 20.16
#